data_AF-A0A821RBL9-F1
#
_entry.id   AF-A0A821RBL9-F1
#
_cell.length_a   1.000
_cell.length_b   1.000
_cell.length_c   1.000
_cell.angle_alpha   90.00
_cell.angle_beta   90.00
_cell.angle_gamma   90.00
#
_symmetry.space_group_name_H-M   'P 1'
#
loop_
_entity.id
_entity.type
_entity.pdbx_description
1 polymer ?
#
loop_
_entity_poly.entity_id
_entity_poly.type
_entity_poly.pdbx_seq_one_letter_code
_entity_poly.pdbx_strand_id
1 'polypeptide(L)'
;GCFPYNAASHSAQHLRKFVNKILEEYQLQLDSTKFVVTDNEPKILSAFLEQCSRVGCADHYLNKQLQHAFQSNQIPLNKNTIENVDCELVQNILNQVKKVVSSVRHLHQQQKLSQKLQTYSETRFGGVIIMLDIFRE
;
A
#
# COMPACT_ATOMS: atom_id res chain seq x y z
N GLY A 1 16.49 -17.48 -3.29
CA GLY A 1 16.38 -16.12 -3.86
C GLY A 1 14.95 -15.68 -3.77
N CYS A 2 14.67 -14.43 -3.40
CA CYS A 2 13.34 -13.87 -3.45
C CYS A 2 12.96 -13.75 -4.93
N PHE A 3 12.10 -14.64 -5.43
CA PHE A 3 11.64 -14.57 -6.80
C PHE A 3 10.86 -13.27 -6.99
N PRO A 4 11.12 -12.48 -8.04
CA PRO A 4 10.29 -11.34 -8.35
C PRO A 4 8.87 -11.87 -8.58
N TYR A 5 7.92 -11.37 -7.79
CA TYR A 5 6.50 -11.63 -7.98
C TYR A 5 6.15 -11.18 -9.40
N ASN A 6 6.12 -12.13 -10.34
CA ASN A 6 5.72 -11.88 -11.72
C ASN A 6 4.19 -11.91 -11.74
N ALA A 7 3.58 -10.95 -11.03
CA ALA A 7 2.14 -10.78 -11.04
C ALA A 7 1.79 -10.18 -12.40
N ALA A 8 1.43 -11.04 -13.35
CA ALA A 8 0.61 -10.62 -14.47
C ALA A 8 -0.54 -9.77 -13.91
N SER A 9 -0.99 -8.74 -14.61
CA SER A 9 -2.15 -7.97 -14.18
C SER A 9 -3.37 -8.90 -14.10
N HIS A 10 -3.60 -9.50 -12.93
CA HIS A 10 -4.72 -10.39 -12.72
C HIS A 10 -6.00 -9.56 -12.66
N SER A 11 -7.05 -10.04 -13.32
CA SER A 11 -8.38 -9.44 -13.22
C SER A 11 -9.00 -9.75 -11.85
N ALA A 12 -9.98 -8.95 -11.43
CA ALA A 12 -10.75 -9.22 -10.21
C ALA A 12 -11.33 -10.65 -10.19
N GLN A 13 -11.82 -11.12 -11.35
CA GLN A 13 -12.37 -12.47 -11.51
C GLN A 13 -11.30 -13.55 -11.29
N HIS A 14 -10.08 -13.34 -11.78
CA HIS A 14 -8.97 -14.28 -11.55
C HIS A 14 -8.64 -14.38 -10.06
N LEU A 15 -8.58 -13.24 -9.38
CA LEU A 15 -8.34 -13.15 -7.94
C LEU A 15 -9.41 -13.90 -7.14
N ARG A 16 -10.69 -13.72 -7.48
CA ARG A 16 -11.80 -14.45 -6.87
C ARG A 16 -11.71 -15.95 -7.10
N LYS A 17 -11.44 -16.39 -8.33
CA LYS A 17 -11.28 -17.82 -8.67
C LYS A 17 -10.13 -18.45 -7.89
N PHE A 18 -9.01 -17.75 -7.78
CA PHE A 18 -7.86 -18.22 -7.02
C PHE A 18 -8.22 -18.42 -5.54
N VAL A 19 -8.84 -17.43 -4.90
CA VAL A 19 -9.21 -17.52 -3.48
C VAL A 19 -10.27 -18.61 -3.24
N ASN A 20 -11.28 -18.72 -4.10
CA ASN A 20 -12.29 -19.78 -4.00
C ASN A 20 -11.66 -21.17 -4.08
N LYS A 21 -10.73 -21.39 -5.02
CA LYS A 21 -10.02 -22.66 -5.13
C LYS A 21 -9.28 -23.02 -3.85
N ILE A 22 -8.56 -22.06 -3.25
CA ILE A 22 -7.87 -22.29 -1.97
C ILE A 22 -8.88 -22.62 -0.88
N LEU A 23 -10.00 -21.91 -0.77
CA LEU A 23 -11.02 -22.19 0.24
C LEU A 23 -11.65 -23.58 0.07
N GLU A 24 -11.94 -23.98 -1.17
CA GLU A 24 -12.48 -25.30 -1.51
C GLU A 24 -11.54 -26.43 -1.06
N GLU A 25 -10.22 -26.24 -1.17
CA GLU A 25 -9.21 -27.21 -0.67
C GLU A 25 -9.34 -27.46 0.85
N TYR A 26 -9.86 -26.49 1.61
CA TYR A 26 -10.14 -26.60 3.05
C TYR A 26 -11.62 -26.82 3.36
N GLN A 27 -12.46 -27.12 2.36
CA GLN A 27 -13.92 -27.27 2.52
C GLN A 27 -14.59 -26.00 3.10
N LEU A 28 -14.03 -24.83 2.78
CA LEU A 28 -14.54 -23.52 3.17
C LEU A 28 -15.19 -22.81 1.97
N GLN A 29 -16.11 -21.90 2.26
CA GLN A 29 -16.70 -21.00 1.27
C GLN A 29 -16.96 -19.63 1.89
N LEU A 30 -16.92 -18.59 1.06
CA LEU A 30 -17.34 -17.24 1.46
C LEU A 30 -18.86 -17.11 1.31
N ASP A 31 -19.49 -16.54 2.32
CA ASP A 31 -20.92 -16.25 2.36
C ASP A 31 -21.18 -14.95 3.14
N SER A 32 -22.45 -14.55 3.22
CA SER A 32 -22.87 -13.28 3.83
C SER A 32 -22.56 -13.17 5.32
N THR A 33 -22.27 -14.29 6.00
CA THR A 33 -21.91 -14.31 7.43
C THR A 33 -20.42 -14.13 7.67
N LYS A 34 -19.60 -14.28 6.63
CA LYS A 34 -18.15 -14.17 6.69
C LYS A 34 -17.68 -12.81 6.21
N PHE A 35 -16.51 -12.42 6.68
CA PHE A 35 -15.84 -11.23 6.22
C PHE A 35 -14.46 -11.52 5.64
N VAL A 36 -14.05 -10.70 4.68
CA VAL A 36 -12.70 -10.70 4.11
C VAL A 36 -12.04 -9.37 4.43
N VAL A 37 -10.83 -9.43 4.98
CA VAL A 37 -10.01 -8.24 5.25
C VAL A 37 -9.03 -8.07 4.11
N THR A 38 -9.10 -6.96 3.39
CA THR A 38 -8.24 -6.69 2.24
C THR A 38 -7.81 -5.23 2.19
N ASP A 39 -6.82 -4.91 1.35
CA ASP A 39 -6.58 -3.52 0.96
C ASP A 39 -7.77 -2.97 0.11
N ASN A 40 -7.65 -1.71 -0.31
CA ASN A 40 -8.67 -1.02 -1.10
C ASN A 40 -8.25 -0.88 -2.57
N GLU A 41 -7.41 -1.78 -3.07
CA GLU A 41 -7.05 -1.78 -4.49
C GLU A 41 -8.33 -2.05 -5.32
N PRO A 42 -8.62 -1.31 -6.41
CA PRO A 42 -9.89 -1.41 -7.12
C PRO A 42 -10.25 -2.84 -7.55
N LYS A 43 -9.25 -3.63 -7.96
CA LYS A 43 -9.46 -5.02 -8.38
C LYS A 43 -9.87 -5.93 -7.23
N ILE A 44 -9.30 -5.72 -6.04
CA ILE A 44 -9.67 -6.42 -4.82
C ILE A 44 -11.09 -6.04 -4.41
N LEU A 45 -11.44 -4.75 -4.46
CA LEU A 45 -12.81 -4.30 -4.19
C LEU A 45 -13.81 -4.99 -5.13
N SER A 46 -13.52 -5.05 -6.42
CA SER A 46 -14.35 -5.73 -7.40
C SER A 46 -14.42 -7.26 -7.18
N ALA A 47 -13.35 -7.89 -6.71
CA ALA A 47 -13.31 -9.34 -6.50
C ALA A 47 -14.17 -9.81 -5.32
N PHE A 48 -14.42 -8.94 -4.34
CA PHE A 48 -15.15 -9.24 -3.10
C PHE A 48 -16.38 -8.33 -2.91
N LEU A 49 -16.91 -7.77 -4.00
CA LEU A 49 -18.08 -6.89 -3.98
C LEU A 49 -19.35 -7.63 -3.55
N GLU A 50 -19.44 -8.91 -3.94
CA GLU A 50 -20.62 -9.74 -3.75
C GLU A 50 -20.33 -10.94 -2.83
N GLN A 51 -21.38 -11.51 -2.25
CA GLN A 51 -21.38 -12.76 -1.49
C GLN A 51 -20.71 -12.74 -0.11
N CYS A 52 -19.94 -11.73 0.26
CA CYS A 52 -19.35 -11.62 1.61
C CYS A 52 -19.19 -10.17 2.03
N SER A 53 -19.05 -9.94 3.34
CA SER A 53 -18.74 -8.61 3.86
C SER A 53 -17.24 -8.31 3.68
N ARG A 54 -16.90 -7.16 3.10
CA ARG A 54 -15.49 -6.76 2.97
C ARG A 54 -15.15 -5.68 4.00
N VAL A 55 -14.07 -5.88 4.74
CA VAL A 55 -13.52 -4.89 5.66
C VAL A 55 -12.18 -4.40 5.11
N GLY A 56 -12.01 -3.08 5.02
CA GLY A 56 -10.75 -2.50 4.57
C GLY A 56 -9.68 -2.60 5.66
N CYS A 57 -8.45 -2.94 5.25
CA CYS A 57 -7.31 -3.03 6.13
C CYS A 57 -6.98 -1.67 6.78
N ALA A 58 -6.98 -1.61 8.11
CA ALA A 58 -6.68 -0.40 8.87
C ALA A 58 -5.28 0.14 8.59
N ASP A 59 -4.28 -0.75 8.47
CA ASP A 59 -2.90 -0.37 8.15
C ASP A 59 -2.81 0.30 6.78
N HIS A 60 -3.58 -0.20 5.79
CA HIS A 60 -3.64 0.46 4.48
C HIS A 60 -4.22 1.87 4.58
N TYR A 61 -5.32 2.03 5.32
CA TYR A 61 -5.93 3.34 5.53
C TYR A 61 -5.00 4.33 6.19
N LEU A 62 -4.37 3.94 7.30
CA LEU A 62 -3.45 4.82 8.03
C LEU A 62 -2.28 5.24 7.14
N ASN A 63 -1.70 4.31 6.40
CA ASN A 63 -0.60 4.61 5.48
C ASN A 63 -1.02 5.54 4.34
N LYS A 64 -2.23 5.36 3.78
CA LYS A 64 -2.74 6.28 2.77
C LYS A 64 -2.97 7.66 3.33
N GLN A 65 -3.52 7.77 4.53
CA GLN A 65 -3.72 9.07 5.20
C GLN A 65 -2.40 9.77 5.46
N LEU A 66 -1.38 9.06 5.97
CA LEU A 66 -0.04 9.61 6.14
C LEU A 66 0.58 10.02 4.80
N GLN A 67 0.48 9.15 3.79
CA GLN A 67 0.93 9.48 2.44
C GLN A 67 0.27 10.77 1.92
N HIS A 68 -1.04 10.90 2.07
CA HIS A 68 -1.78 12.11 1.69
C HIS A 68 -1.32 13.33 2.48
N ALA A 69 -1.11 13.21 3.79
CA ALA A 69 -0.64 14.31 4.62
C ALA A 69 0.71 14.87 4.15
N PHE A 70 1.61 14.02 3.66
CA PHE A 70 2.93 14.42 3.17
C PHE A 70 3.00 14.73 1.66
N GLN A 71 1.94 14.47 0.89
CA GLN A 71 1.89 14.71 -0.55
C GLN A 71 0.88 15.78 -0.97
N SER A 72 -0.03 16.17 -0.07
CA SER A 72 -1.03 17.19 -0.34
C SER A 72 -0.49 18.58 0.02
N ASN A 73 -0.82 19.56 -0.81
CA ASN A 73 -0.65 20.99 -0.48
C ASN A 73 -1.94 21.57 0.11
N GLN A 74 -2.92 20.71 0.42
CA GLN A 74 -4.25 21.08 0.89
C GLN A 74 -4.66 20.21 2.08
N ILE A 75 -5.07 20.85 3.16
CA ILE A 75 -5.61 20.19 4.35
C ILE A 75 -7.06 20.64 4.54
N PRO A 76 -8.04 19.71 4.55
CA PRO A 76 -9.40 20.04 4.93
C PRO A 76 -9.47 20.26 6.45
N LEU A 77 -9.71 21.50 6.88
CA LEU A 77 -9.92 21.82 8.31
C LEU A 77 -11.33 21.44 8.77
N ASN A 78 -12.31 21.58 7.87
CA ASN A 78 -13.70 21.17 8.07
C ASN A 78 -14.38 20.95 6.70
N LYS A 79 -15.68 20.62 6.69
CA LYS A 79 -16.45 20.33 5.46
C LYS A 79 -16.42 21.43 4.40
N ASN A 80 -16.18 22.69 4.79
CA ASN A 80 -16.29 23.85 3.92
C ASN A 80 -14.99 24.67 3.84
N THR A 81 -13.91 24.25 4.51
CA THR A 81 -12.67 25.02 4.60
C THR A 81 -11.48 24.13 4.27
N ILE A 82 -10.74 24.54 3.23
CA ILE A 82 -9.47 23.94 2.82
C ILE A 82 -8.39 24.98 3.08
N GLU A 83 -7.35 24.58 3.80
CA GLU A 83 -6.14 25.37 4.00
C GLU A 83 -5.05 24.88 3.05
N ASN A 84 -4.33 25.82 2.42
CA ASN A 84 -3.16 25.48 1.63
C ASN A 84 -1.92 25.48 2.54
N VAL A 85 -1.12 24.43 2.44
CA VAL A 85 0.15 24.27 3.19
C VAL A 85 1.29 24.10 2.20
N ASP A 86 2.40 24.79 2.47
CA ASP A 86 3.64 24.58 1.73
C ASP A 86 4.38 23.35 2.27
N CYS A 87 4.29 22.28 1.49
CA CYS A 87 4.95 21.02 1.76
C CYS A 87 6.11 20.75 0.77
N GLU A 88 6.52 21.73 -0.05
CA GLU A 88 7.42 21.52 -1.19
C GLU A 88 8.76 20.92 -0.77
N LEU A 89 9.36 21.45 0.31
CA LEU A 89 10.63 20.95 0.83
C LEU A 89 10.54 19.48 1.24
N VAL A 90 9.53 19.13 2.03
CA VAL A 90 9.34 17.76 2.53
C VAL A 90 9.03 16.81 1.38
N GLN A 91 8.17 17.21 0.45
CA GLN A 91 7.83 16.45 -0.74
C GLN A 91 9.06 16.20 -1.62
N ASN A 92 9.90 17.22 -1.83
CA ASN A 92 11.13 17.09 -2.60
C ASN A 92 12.08 16.09 -1.93
N ILE A 93 12.32 16.22 -0.62
CA ILE A 93 13.17 15.28 0.14
C ILE A 93 12.64 13.85 0.02
N LEU A 94 11.34 13.63 0.25
CA LEU A 94 10.73 12.31 0.11
C LEU A 94 10.91 11.76 -1.31
N ASN A 95 10.72 12.58 -2.34
CA ASN A 95 10.93 12.17 -3.74
C ASN A 95 12.39 11.82 -4.04
N GLN A 96 13.37 12.52 -3.48
CA GLN A 96 14.78 12.17 -3.63
C GLN A 96 15.10 10.84 -2.95
N VAL A 97 14.61 10.61 -1.73
CA VAL A 97 14.82 9.33 -1.04
C VAL A 97 14.20 8.17 -1.84
N LYS A 98 12.99 8.35 -2.37
CA LYS A 98 12.36 7.38 -3.27
C LYS A 98 13.25 7.02 -4.45
N LYS A 99 13.77 8.04 -5.15
CA LYS A 99 14.66 7.85 -6.31
C LYS A 99 15.90 7.05 -5.92
N VAL A 100 16.58 7.42 -4.83
CA VAL A 100 17.77 6.71 -4.36
C VAL A 100 17.47 5.24 -4.07
N VAL A 101 16.41 4.97 -3.29
CA VAL A 101 16.04 3.60 -2.93
C VAL A 101 15.66 2.77 -4.16
N SER A 102 14.87 3.34 -5.07
CA SER A 102 14.49 2.69 -6.32
C SER A 102 15.72 2.41 -7.21
N SER A 103 16.65 3.36 -7.34
CA SER A 103 17.91 3.15 -8.07
C SER A 103 18.76 2.04 -7.46
N VAL A 104 18.95 2.03 -6.14
CA VAL A 104 19.72 0.97 -5.45
C VAL A 104 19.11 -0.42 -5.66
N ARG A 105 17.77 -0.51 -5.72
CA ARG A 105 17.04 -1.75 -6.02
C ARG A 105 17.18 -2.19 -7.46
N HIS A 106 17.08 -1.27 -8.41
CA HIS A 106 17.29 -1.58 -9.83
C HIS A 106 18.71 -2.09 -10.10
N LEU A 107 19.68 -1.66 -9.31
CA LEU A 107 21.05 -2.17 -9.35
C LEU A 107 21.24 -3.47 -8.55
N HIS A 108 20.19 -4.03 -7.96
CA HIS A 108 20.22 -5.22 -7.11
C HIS A 108 21.14 -5.09 -5.88
N GLN A 109 21.29 -3.86 -5.37
CA GLN A 109 22.18 -3.51 -4.25
C GLN A 109 21.41 -3.17 -2.97
N GLN A 110 20.19 -3.70 -2.77
CA GLN A 110 19.37 -3.39 -1.60
C GLN A 110 20.09 -3.61 -0.25
N GLN A 111 21.07 -4.52 -0.18
CA GLN A 111 21.86 -4.74 1.03
C GLN A 111 22.70 -3.53 1.47
N LYS A 112 22.94 -2.56 0.57
CA LYS A 112 23.61 -1.29 0.90
C LYS A 112 22.71 -0.28 1.60
N LEU A 113 21.41 -0.52 1.63
CA LEU A 113 20.45 0.30 2.37
C LEU A 113 20.40 -0.15 3.84
N SER A 114 20.06 0.77 4.74
CA SER A 114 19.71 0.39 6.12
C SER A 114 18.58 -0.62 6.14
N GLN A 115 18.51 -1.47 7.17
CA GLN A 115 17.49 -2.50 7.27
C GLN A 115 16.06 -1.93 7.16
N LYS A 116 15.82 -0.74 7.72
CA LYS A 116 14.56 0.00 7.58
C LYS A 116 14.26 0.31 6.11
N LEU A 117 15.20 0.88 5.36
CA LEU A 117 15.06 1.19 3.93
C LEU A 117 14.96 -0.04 3.02
N GLN A 118 15.50 -1.19 3.44
CA GLN A 118 15.32 -2.44 2.70
C GLN A 118 13.84 -2.85 2.67
N THR A 119 13.07 -2.52 3.71
CA THR A 119 11.62 -2.82 3.81
C THR A 119 10.72 -1.81 3.11
N TYR A 120 11.24 -0.63 2.75
CA TYR A 120 10.52 0.40 2.00
C TYR A 120 9.84 -0.19 0.74
N SER A 121 8.70 0.30 0.30
CA SER A 121 8.22 0.02 -1.06
C SER A 121 7.36 1.17 -1.51
N GLU A 122 7.47 1.57 -2.78
CA GLU A 122 6.55 2.55 -3.36
C GLU A 122 5.09 2.08 -3.26
N THR A 123 4.89 0.76 -3.24
CA THR A 123 3.57 0.11 -3.23
C THR A 123 3.16 -0.49 -1.88
N ARG A 124 4.06 -0.55 -0.87
CA ARG A 124 3.76 -1.17 0.43
C ARG A 124 3.71 -0.14 1.56
N PHE A 125 2.94 -0.53 2.57
CA PHE A 125 2.73 0.14 3.84
C PHE A 125 4.04 0.62 4.49
N GLY A 126 4.01 1.80 5.11
CA GLY A 126 5.10 2.34 5.93
C GLY A 126 6.11 3.22 5.19
N GLY A 127 5.98 3.42 3.89
CA GLY A 127 7.02 4.07 3.10
C GLY A 127 7.42 5.47 3.58
N VAL A 128 6.44 6.29 3.96
CA VAL A 128 6.69 7.65 4.47
C VAL A 128 7.23 7.65 5.91
N ILE A 129 6.72 6.78 6.78
CA ILE A 129 7.22 6.63 8.16
C ILE A 129 8.68 6.20 8.14
N ILE A 130 9.02 5.18 7.33
CA ILE A 130 10.40 4.70 7.18
C ILE A 130 11.31 5.83 6.68
N MET A 131 10.84 6.67 5.75
CA MET A 131 11.61 7.82 5.29
C MET A 131 11.85 8.85 6.39
N LEU A 132 10.84 9.17 7.19
CA LEU A 132 10.96 10.14 8.29
C LEU A 132 11.87 9.63 9.41
N ASP A 133 11.78 8.34 9.74
CA ASP A 133 12.62 7.72 10.77
C ASP A 133 14.12 7.75 10.45
N ILE A 134 14.50 7.81 9.16
CA ILE A 134 15.91 7.92 8.74
C ILE A 134 16.48 9.30 9.04
N PHE A 135 15.66 10.34 9.01
CA PHE A 135 16.09 11.72 9.30
C PHE A 135 16.08 12.04 10.80
N ARG A 136 15.62 11.10 11.64
CA ARG A 136 15.51 11.30 13.10
C ARG A 136 16.75 10.80 13.86
N GLU A 137 17.61 10.03 13.20
CA GLU A 137 18.92 9.55 13.70
C GLU A 137 20.03 10.47 13.17
#